data_AF-A0A852T7R1-F1
#
_entry.id   AF-A0A852T7R1-F1
#
_cell.length_a   1.000
_cell.length_b   1.000
_cell.length_c   1.000
_cell.angle_alpha   90.00
_cell.angle_beta   90.00
_cell.angle_gamma   90.00
#
_symmetry.space_group_name_H-M   'P 1'
#
loop_
_entity.id
_entity.type
_entity.pdbx_description
1 polymer ?
#
loop_
_entity_poly.entity_id
_entity_poly.type
_entity_poly.pdbx_seq_one_letter_code
_entity_poly.pdbx_strand_id
1 'polypeptide(L)'
;MRFKYKRPRMEDVSEELSIIMDLMVSKTFVMIDLFWLCLLFTLFLSPVLASVSIAVLFFSGSFALFSSIYFYLFYPYIKKN
;
A
#
# COMPACT_ATOMS: atom_id res chain seq x y z
N MET A 1 24.29 -15.28 32.84
CA MET A 1 23.53 -16.00 31.80
C MET A 1 24.01 -15.53 30.44
N ARG A 2 24.78 -16.36 29.73
CA ARG A 2 25.34 -16.03 28.41
C ARG A 2 24.23 -16.10 27.36
N PHE A 3 23.90 -14.95 26.78
CA PHE A 3 23.06 -14.83 25.60
C PHE A 3 23.66 -15.64 24.45
N LYS A 4 23.10 -16.82 24.19
CA LYS A 4 23.26 -17.54 22.92
C LYS A 4 22.50 -16.76 21.84
N TYR A 5 23.09 -15.67 21.36
CA TYR A 5 22.68 -15.08 20.08
C TYR A 5 23.16 -16.05 18.99
N LYS A 6 22.32 -17.02 18.65
CA LYS A 6 22.51 -17.94 17.54
C LYS A 6 22.31 -17.10 16.28
N ARG A 7 23.39 -16.64 15.64
CA ARG A 7 23.31 -15.85 14.40
C ARG A 7 22.42 -16.61 13.40
N PRO A 8 21.31 -16.03 12.91
CA PRO A 8 20.52 -16.64 11.85
C PRO A 8 21.43 -16.79 10.62
N ARG A 9 21.32 -17.91 9.92
CA ARG A 9 22.09 -18.14 8.69
C ARG A 9 21.63 -17.08 7.68
N MET A 10 22.59 -16.42 7.03
CA MET A 10 22.31 -15.38 6.04
C MET A 10 21.45 -15.89 4.88
N GLU A 11 21.50 -17.20 4.64
CA GLU A 11 20.68 -17.93 3.66
C GLU A 11 19.18 -17.85 3.99
N ASP A 12 18.79 -18.18 5.23
CA ASP A 12 17.38 -18.17 5.66
C ASP A 12 16.79 -16.74 5.61
N VAL A 13 17.59 -15.73 5.98
CA VAL A 13 17.17 -14.31 5.93
C VAL A 13 16.99 -13.82 4.49
N SER A 14 17.81 -14.32 3.55
CA SER A 14 17.71 -13.94 2.14
C SER A 14 16.47 -14.52 1.46
N GLU A 15 16.04 -15.71 1.87
CA GLU A 15 14.84 -16.37 1.35
C GLU A 15 13.56 -15.70 1.89
N GLU A 16 13.52 -15.38 3.17
CA GLU A 16 12.39 -14.61 3.73
C GLU A 16 12.29 -13.23 3.08
N LEU A 17 13.42 -12.58 2.81
CA LEU A 17 13.44 -11.25 2.17
C LEU A 17 12.96 -11.30 0.70
N SER A 18 13.30 -12.35 -0.06
CA SER A 18 12.83 -12.49 -1.44
C SER A 18 11.32 -12.73 -1.51
N ILE A 19 10.78 -13.51 -0.59
CA ILE A 19 9.33 -13.73 -0.46
C ILE A 19 8.61 -12.40 -0.13
N ILE A 20 9.16 -11.59 0.78
CA ILE A 20 8.59 -10.27 1.11
C ILE A 20 8.65 -9.34 -0.11
N MET A 21 9.75 -9.36 -0.86
CA MET A 21 9.92 -8.55 -2.06
C MET A 21 8.87 -8.89 -3.13
N ASP A 22 8.61 -10.18 -3.35
CA ASP A 22 7.55 -10.63 -4.27
C ASP A 22 6.15 -10.22 -3.77
N LEU A 23 5.91 -10.24 -2.45
CA LEU A 23 4.66 -9.79 -1.85
C LEU A 23 4.44 -8.28 -1.99
N MET A 24 5.50 -7.46 -1.90
CA MET A 24 5.41 -6.01 -2.10
C MET A 24 5.01 -5.61 -3.52
N VAL A 25 5.29 -6.46 -4.52
CA VAL A 25 4.90 -6.24 -5.92
C VAL A 25 3.44 -6.67 -6.20
N SER A 26 2.82 -7.40 -5.27
CA SER A 26 1.45 -7.87 -5.45
C SER A 26 0.45 -6.72 -5.56
N LYS A 27 -0.54 -6.91 -6.44
CA LYS A 27 -1.68 -5.98 -6.65
C LYS A 27 -2.41 -5.66 -5.35
N THR A 28 -2.47 -6.63 -4.43
CA THR A 28 -3.11 -6.47 -3.12
C THR A 28 -2.37 -5.46 -2.25
N PHE A 29 -1.03 -5.47 -2.26
CA PHE A 29 -0.23 -4.55 -1.47
C PHE A 29 -0.38 -3.11 -1.97
N VAL A 30 -0.38 -2.93 -3.30
CA VAL A 30 -0.60 -1.60 -3.92
C VAL A 30 -1.97 -1.03 -3.58
N MET A 31 -3.03 -1.84 -3.59
CA MET A 31 -4.38 -1.39 -3.22
C MET A 31 -4.48 -1.01 -1.73
N ILE A 32 -3.83 -1.77 -0.85
CA ILE A 32 -3.78 -1.47 0.58
C ILE A 32 -3.02 -0.17 0.83
N ASP A 33 -1.87 0.02 0.18
CA ASP A 33 -1.09 1.25 0.30
C ASP A 33 -1.89 2.47 -0.17
N LEU A 34 -2.60 2.34 -1.30
CA LEU A 34 -3.47 3.40 -1.82
C LEU A 34 -4.59 3.79 -0.85
N PHE A 35 -5.16 2.81 -0.15
CA PHE A 35 -6.17 3.05 0.88
C PHE A 35 -5.59 3.87 2.05
N TRP A 36 -4.43 3.47 2.57
CA TRP A 36 -3.76 4.18 3.65
C TRP A 36 -3.33 5.59 3.27
N LEU A 37 -2.83 5.79 2.05
CA LEU A 37 -2.47 7.11 1.53
C LEU A 37 -3.69 8.03 1.42
N CYS A 38 -4.81 7.54 0.88
CA CYS A 38 -6.04 8.34 0.79
C CYS A 38 -6.57 8.70 2.20
N LEU A 39 -6.42 7.79 3.16
CA LEU A 39 -6.88 7.99 4.54
C LEU A 39 -6.03 9.06 5.22
N LEU A 40 -4.70 8.93 5.14
CA LEU A 40 -3.77 9.94 5.65
C LEU A 40 -4.00 11.30 5.01
N PHE A 41 -4.15 11.34 3.68
CA PHE A 41 -4.41 12.57 2.95
C PHE A 41 -5.70 13.26 3.43
N THR A 42 -6.77 12.49 3.66
CA THR A 42 -8.03 13.01 4.20
C THR A 42 -7.86 13.51 5.64
N LEU A 43 -7.06 12.84 6.47
CA LEU A 43 -6.77 13.29 7.84
C LEU A 43 -5.94 14.58 7.87
N PHE A 44 -4.95 14.71 6.99
CA PHE A 44 -4.16 15.96 6.86
C PHE A 44 -5.01 17.13 6.35
N LEU A 45 -6.02 16.85 5.53
CA LEU A 45 -6.95 17.86 5.02
C LEU A 45 -8.14 18.10 5.96
N SER A 46 -8.32 17.27 7.00
CA SER A 46 -9.39 17.39 8.02
C SER A 46 -9.66 18.81 8.55
N PRO A 47 -8.66 19.66 8.90
CA PRO A 47 -8.94 21.02 9.36
C PRO A 47 -9.57 21.93 8.29
N VAL A 48 -9.50 21.56 7.01
CA VAL A 48 -10.07 22.31 5.88
C VAL A 48 -11.50 21.84 5.57
N LEU A 49 -11.88 20.62 5.95
CA LEU A 49 -13.21 20.09 5.67
C LEU A 49 -14.16 20.39 6.84
N ALA A 50 -15.19 21.18 6.56
CA ALA A 50 -16.15 21.66 7.57
C ALA A 50 -17.00 20.55 8.24
N SER A 51 -17.08 19.36 7.64
CA SER A 51 -17.87 18.25 8.18
C SER A 51 -17.27 16.88 7.84
N VAL A 52 -17.54 15.91 8.72
CA VAL A 52 -17.16 14.50 8.55
C VAL A 52 -17.78 13.90 7.29
N SER A 53 -19.01 14.31 6.92
CA SER A 53 -19.67 13.86 5.70
C SER A 53 -18.91 14.25 4.42
N ILE A 54 -18.38 15.48 4.36
CA ILE A 54 -17.59 15.95 3.22
C ILE A 54 -16.24 15.23 3.18
N ALA A 55 -15.67 14.88 4.33
CA ALA A 55 -14.44 14.08 4.40
C ALA A 55 -14.60 12.67 3.82
N VAL A 56 -15.71 11.99 4.12
CA VAL A 56 -16.00 10.66 3.57
C VAL A 56 -16.22 10.70 2.05
N LEU A 57 -16.94 11.71 1.55
CA LEU A 57 -17.13 11.89 0.10
C LEU A 57 -15.81 12.19 -0.62
N PHE A 58 -14.98 13.04 -0.03
CA PHE A 58 -13.66 13.36 -0.57
C PHE A 58 -12.72 12.15 -0.57
N PHE A 59 -12.72 11.36 0.51
CA PHE A 59 -11.97 10.10 0.60
C PHE A 59 -12.42 9.10 -0.47
N SER A 60 -13.73 8.90 -0.63
CA SER A 60 -14.27 7.99 -1.65
C SER A 60 -13.94 8.46 -3.07
N GLY A 61 -14.05 9.75 -3.36
CA GLY A 61 -13.75 10.31 -4.67
C GLY A 61 -12.26 10.21 -5.03
N SER A 62 -11.38 10.57 -4.10
CA SER A 62 -9.93 10.45 -4.30
C SER A 62 -9.49 9.00 -4.48
N PHE A 63 -10.00 8.07 -3.66
CA PHE A 63 -9.72 6.65 -3.80
C PHE A 63 -10.16 6.10 -5.17
N ALA A 64 -11.37 6.47 -5.64
CA ALA A 64 -11.87 6.06 -6.95
C ALA A 64 -11.01 6.61 -8.11
N LEU A 65 -10.59 7.88 -8.04
CA LEU A 65 -9.72 8.50 -9.04
C LEU A 65 -8.36 7.83 -9.12
N PHE A 66 -7.70 7.63 -7.97
CA PHE A 66 -6.39 6.98 -7.94
C PHE A 66 -6.47 5.51 -8.35
N SER A 67 -7.53 4.80 -7.95
CA SER A 67 -7.77 3.42 -8.40
C SER A 67 -7.99 3.36 -9.92
N SER A 68 -8.75 4.29 -10.49
CA SER A 68 -8.95 4.39 -11.94
C SER A 68 -7.65 4.66 -12.69
N ILE A 69 -6.81 5.56 -12.19
CA ILE A 69 -5.47 5.83 -12.76
C ILE A 69 -4.59 4.58 -12.70
N TYR A 70 -4.60 3.87 -11.57
CA TYR A 70 -3.87 2.61 -11.42
C TYR A 70 -4.34 1.57 -12.44
N PHE A 71 -5.64 1.35 -12.59
CA PHE A 71 -6.14 0.48 -13.64
C PHE A 71 -5.74 0.98 -15.02
N TYR A 72 -5.91 2.25 -15.36
CA TYR A 72 -5.57 2.76 -16.68
C TYR A 72 -4.09 2.56 -17.05
N LEU A 73 -3.16 2.80 -16.13
CA LEU A 73 -1.72 2.68 -16.38
C LEU A 73 -1.24 1.22 -16.39
N PHE A 74 -1.76 0.37 -15.52
CA PHE A 74 -1.29 -1.02 -15.36
C PHE A 74 -2.13 -2.05 -16.14
N TYR A 75 -3.36 -1.72 -16.56
CA TYR A 75 -4.18 -2.58 -17.42
C TYR A 75 -3.55 -2.94 -18.78
N PRO A 76 -2.87 -2.03 -19.52
CA PRO A 76 -2.18 -2.43 -20.75
C PRO A 76 -1.02 -3.40 -20.48
N TYR A 77 -0.46 -3.43 -19.27
CA TYR A 77 0.61 -4.35 -18.88
C TYR A 77 0.07 -5.77 -18.56
N ILE A 78 -1.19 -5.85 -18.10
CA ILE A 78 -1.84 -7.12 -17.73
C ILE A 78 -2.39 -7.88 -18.96
N LYS A 79 -2.80 -7.18 -20.03
CA LYS A 79 -3.32 -7.85 -21.24
C LYS A 79 -2.22 -8.42 -22.16
N LYS A 80 -0.95 -8.04 -21.94
CA LYS A 80 0.17 -8.40 -22.81
C LYS A 80 0.98 -9.62 -22.34
N ASN A 81 0.67 -10.16 -21.16
CA ASN A 81 1.27 -11.38 -20.62
C ASN A 81 0.23 -12.49 -20.56
#